data_AF-A0A7S2UA41-F1
#
_entry.id   AF-A0A7S2UA41-F1
#
_cell.length_a   1.000
_cell.length_b   1.000
_cell.length_c   1.000
_cell.angle_alpha   90.00
_cell.angle_beta   90.00
_cell.angle_gamma   90.00
#
_symmetry.space_group_name_H-M   'P 1'
#
loop_
_entity.id
_entity.type
_entity.pdbx_description
1 polymer ?
#
loop_
_entity_poly.entity_id
_entity_poly.type
_entity_poly.pdbx_seq_one_letter_code
_entity_poly.pdbx_strand_id
1 'polypeptide(L)'
;MMLWVNLIMDTMGALALGTEPPADTLLDRRPYKRDASLINWPMWRNILIQATYQLGLLLFLLKQGPAVFDCEDGSTHHFTLLFNAFVFCQIFNEFNAREIGDTFNPFKNLSTSPMFLAVIIFTVIAQWFIVEYGGDFTQTAPLTFDEWKITALLGAVSIPVGYIMRQFPIEEDPDSFAGICDGAPVKKSKTGSFLKITLFLLPVVAAGAYQLYDASIANA
;
A
#
# COMPACT_ATOMS: atom_id res chain seq x y z
N MET A 1 2.58 6.54 18.45
CA MET A 1 2.21 6.47 17.02
C MET A 1 1.69 5.10 16.57
N MET A 2 2.37 3.97 16.85
CA MET A 2 1.99 2.65 16.34
C MET A 2 0.54 2.21 16.68
N LEU A 3 0.02 2.53 17.87
CA LEU A 3 -1.36 2.17 18.26
C LEU A 3 -2.40 2.88 17.40
N TRP A 4 -2.21 4.18 17.16
CA TRP A 4 -3.13 4.98 16.34
C TRP A 4 -3.23 4.42 14.92
N VAL A 5 -2.07 4.10 14.37
CA VAL A 5 -1.94 3.62 13.00
C VAL A 5 -2.59 2.25 12.86
N ASN A 6 -2.34 1.32 13.80
CA ASN A 6 -3.00 0.01 13.80
C ASN A 6 -4.52 0.12 14.00
N LEU A 7 -4.98 1.05 14.85
CA LEU A 7 -6.41 1.25 15.07
C LEU A 7 -7.11 1.72 13.78
N ILE A 8 -6.52 2.69 13.07
CA ILE A 8 -7.12 3.23 11.85
C ILE A 8 -6.97 2.29 10.66
N MET A 9 -5.77 1.80 10.36
CA MET A 9 -5.53 1.00 9.16
C MET A 9 -6.26 -0.35 9.23
N ASP A 10 -6.15 -1.05 10.35
CA ASP A 10 -6.64 -2.42 10.43
C ASP A 10 -8.13 -2.46 10.77
N THR A 11 -8.61 -1.56 11.63
CA THR A 11 -10.01 -1.57 12.06
C THR A 11 -10.90 -0.78 11.11
N MET A 12 -10.53 0.46 10.78
CA MET A 12 -11.37 1.30 9.90
C MET A 12 -11.25 0.87 8.44
N GLY A 13 -10.05 0.47 7.99
CA GLY A 13 -9.87 -0.07 6.63
C GLY A 13 -10.64 -1.38 6.42
N ALA A 14 -10.60 -2.30 7.39
CA ALA A 14 -11.40 -3.53 7.31
C ALA A 14 -12.91 -3.24 7.32
N LEU A 15 -13.37 -2.25 8.10
CA LEU A 15 -14.76 -1.83 8.13
C LEU A 15 -15.20 -1.18 6.81
N ALA A 16 -14.36 -0.33 6.22
CA ALA A 16 -14.61 0.32 4.94
C ALA A 16 -14.78 -0.72 3.82
N LEU A 17 -13.82 -1.65 3.70
CA LEU A 17 -13.85 -2.71 2.69
C LEU A 17 -14.98 -3.73 2.93
N GLY A 18 -15.29 -4.03 4.19
CA GLY A 18 -16.33 -5.01 4.55
C GLY A 18 -17.77 -4.51 4.34
N THR A 19 -17.96 -3.20 4.15
CA THR A 19 -19.28 -2.59 3.94
C THR A 19 -19.57 -2.24 2.47
N GLU A 20 -18.63 -2.51 1.56
CA GLU A 20 -18.87 -2.30 0.13
C GLU A 20 -19.89 -3.30 -0.42
N PRO A 21 -20.84 -2.85 -1.26
CA PRO A 21 -21.82 -3.74 -1.87
C PRO A 21 -21.12 -4.77 -2.78
N PRO A 22 -21.65 -6.00 -2.88
CA PRO A 22 -21.04 -7.03 -3.71
C PRO A 22 -21.05 -6.57 -5.18
N ALA A 23 -19.92 -6.76 -5.87
CA ALA A 23 -19.84 -6.44 -7.29
C ALA A 23 -20.65 -7.46 -8.11
N ASP A 24 -21.57 -6.99 -8.96
CA ASP A 24 -22.42 -7.86 -9.80
C ASP A 24 -21.59 -8.76 -10.73
N THR A 25 -20.38 -8.33 -11.11
CA THR A 25 -19.41 -9.11 -11.88
C THR A 25 -18.92 -10.37 -11.16
N LEU A 26 -19.12 -10.47 -9.84
CA LEU A 26 -18.81 -11.69 -9.08
C LEU A 26 -19.79 -12.82 -9.40
N LEU A 27 -21.01 -12.51 -9.85
CA LEU A 27 -22.01 -13.52 -10.22
C LEU A 27 -21.67 -14.23 -11.53
N ASP A 28 -20.95 -13.57 -12.44
CA ASP A 28 -20.48 -14.15 -13.70
C ASP A 28 -19.25 -15.07 -13.52
N ARG A 29 -18.66 -15.06 -12.32
CA ARG A 29 -17.44 -15.80 -12.01
C ARG A 29 -17.78 -17.19 -11.45
N ARG A 30 -16.98 -18.19 -11.81
CA ARG A 30 -17.12 -19.55 -11.27
C ARG A 30 -16.86 -19.56 -9.75
N PRO A 31 -17.58 -20.39 -8.99
CA PRO A 31 -17.36 -20.50 -7.55
C PRO A 31 -16.00 -21.13 -7.23
N TYR A 32 -15.35 -20.66 -6.17
CA TYR A 32 -14.12 -21.25 -5.64
C TYR A 32 -14.41 -22.57 -4.92
N LYS A 33 -13.45 -23.49 -4.95
CA LYS A 33 -13.55 -24.73 -4.15
C LYS A 33 -13.37 -24.43 -2.66
N ARG A 34 -13.88 -25.31 -1.79
CA ARG A 34 -13.76 -25.17 -0.32
C ARG A 34 -12.32 -25.29 0.19
N ASP A 35 -11.47 -25.99 -0.55
CA ASP A 35 -10.05 -26.21 -0.29
C ASP A 35 -9.14 -25.21 -1.01
N ALA A 36 -9.69 -24.24 -1.74
CA ALA A 36 -8.92 -23.21 -2.41
C ALA A 36 -8.26 -22.24 -1.40
N SER A 37 -7.04 -21.81 -1.71
CA SER A 37 -6.30 -20.83 -0.89
C SER A 37 -7.05 -19.48 -0.81
N LEU A 38 -7.15 -18.91 0.40
CA LEU A 38 -7.77 -17.59 0.62
C LEU A 38 -6.99 -16.46 -0.07
N ILE A 39 -5.67 -16.60 -0.18
CA ILE A 39 -4.81 -15.62 -0.84
C ILE A 39 -4.45 -16.15 -2.21
N ASN A 40 -4.94 -15.46 -3.24
CA ASN A 40 -4.68 -15.80 -4.63
C ASN A 40 -3.36 -15.18 -5.13
N TRP A 41 -2.78 -15.72 -6.20
CA TRP A 41 -1.54 -15.22 -6.78
C TRP A 41 -1.59 -13.73 -7.21
N PRO A 42 -2.69 -13.23 -7.81
CA PRO A 42 -2.83 -11.81 -8.10
C PRO A 42 -2.83 -10.93 -6.84
N MET A 43 -3.33 -11.44 -5.70
CA MET A 43 -3.30 -10.75 -4.41
C MET A 43 -1.87 -10.69 -3.86
N TRP A 44 -1.12 -11.81 -3.92
CA TRP A 44 0.29 -11.85 -3.51
C TRP A 44 1.14 -10.83 -4.28
N ARG A 45 0.93 -10.70 -5.60
CA ARG A 45 1.58 -9.66 -6.40
C ARG A 45 1.29 -8.26 -5.85
N ASN A 46 0.02 -7.95 -5.60
CA ASN A 46 -0.39 -6.63 -5.09
C ASN A 46 0.29 -6.33 -3.75
N ILE A 47 0.22 -7.28 -2.82
CA ILE A 47 0.80 -7.16 -1.48
C ILE A 47 2.32 -6.95 -1.56
N LEU A 48 3.04 -7.78 -2.33
CA LEU A 48 4.50 -7.70 -2.40
C LEU A 48 4.99 -6.40 -3.05
N ILE A 49 4.32 -5.92 -4.10
CA ILE A 49 4.72 -4.69 -4.80
C ILE A 49 4.44 -3.47 -3.93
N GLN A 50 3.24 -3.39 -3.34
CA GLN A 50 2.89 -2.28 -2.44
C GLN A 50 3.80 -2.26 -1.22
N ALA A 51 4.06 -3.42 -0.59
CA ALA A 51 4.97 -3.51 0.55
C ALA A 51 6.41 -3.10 0.18
N THR A 52 6.91 -3.52 -0.98
CA THR A 52 8.26 -3.14 -1.44
C THR A 52 8.35 -1.64 -1.71
N TYR A 53 7.31 -1.06 -2.33
CA TYR A 53 7.23 0.39 -2.56
C TYR A 53 7.20 1.17 -1.25
N GLN A 54 6.31 0.82 -0.33
CA GLN A 54 6.19 1.49 0.96
C GLN A 54 7.48 1.37 1.78
N LEU A 55 8.10 0.19 1.81
CA LEU A 55 9.38 -0.03 2.48
C LEU A 55 10.49 0.83 1.85
N GLY A 56 10.59 0.83 0.51
CA GLY A 56 11.58 1.64 -0.20
C GLY A 56 11.40 3.13 0.04
N LEU A 57 10.17 3.63 0.01
CA LEU A 57 9.84 5.03 0.26
C LEU A 57 10.17 5.44 1.70
N LEU A 58 9.82 4.62 2.69
CA LEU A 58 10.14 4.92 4.10
C LEU A 58 11.63 4.90 4.36
N LEU A 59 12.37 3.94 3.78
CA LEU A 59 13.83 3.90 3.90
C LEU A 59 14.48 5.11 3.20
N PHE A 60 13.94 5.51 2.04
CA PHE A 60 14.37 6.71 1.35
C PHE A 60 14.14 7.97 2.19
N LEU A 61 12.95 8.15 2.77
CA LEU A 61 12.65 9.28 3.67
C LEU A 61 13.45 9.23 4.97
N LEU A 62 13.73 8.03 5.50
CA LEU A 62 14.57 7.86 6.69
C LEU A 62 16.00 8.33 6.45
N LYS A 63 16.53 8.21 5.23
CA LYS A 63 17.93 8.55 4.93
C LYS A 63 18.11 9.89 4.25
N GLN A 64 17.25 10.21 3.28
CA GLN A 64 17.34 11.42 2.48
C GLN A 64 16.34 12.49 2.93
N GLY A 65 15.40 12.17 3.82
CA GLY A 65 14.47 13.13 4.42
C GLY A 65 15.16 14.35 5.03
N PRO A 66 16.24 14.21 5.82
CA PRO A 66 16.99 15.34 6.37
C PRO A 66 17.51 16.30 5.28
N ALA A 67 18.02 15.74 4.18
CA ALA A 67 18.56 16.52 3.06
C ALA A 67 17.47 17.14 2.15
N VAL A 68 16.32 16.49 2.02
CA VAL A 68 15.23 16.94 1.13
C VAL A 68 14.36 18.00 1.82
N PHE A 69 14.20 17.92 3.13
CA PHE A 69 13.34 18.80 3.92
C PHE A 69 14.11 19.75 4.85
N ASP A 70 15.45 19.81 4.71
CA ASP A 70 16.34 20.65 5.54
C ASP A 70 16.08 20.51 7.04
N CYS A 71 15.90 19.26 7.50
CA CYS A 71 15.61 18.95 8.90
C CYS A 71 16.74 18.15 9.56
N GLU A 72 16.88 18.27 10.88
CA GLU A 72 17.92 17.57 11.63
C GLU A 72 17.61 16.06 11.68
N ASP A 73 18.61 15.22 11.41
CA ASP A 73 18.48 13.76 11.38
C ASP A 73 18.08 13.23 12.77
N GLY A 74 17.04 12.41 12.81
CA GLY A 74 16.50 11.85 14.07
C GLY A 74 15.71 12.86 14.92
N SER A 75 15.40 14.05 14.40
CA SER A 75 14.49 14.98 15.06
C SER A 75 13.04 14.49 15.09
N THR A 76 12.25 14.98 16.05
CA THR A 76 10.79 14.73 16.11
C THR A 76 10.09 15.13 14.80
N HIS A 77 10.60 16.16 14.13
CA HIS A 77 10.10 16.63 12.85
C HIS A 77 10.31 15.60 11.72
N HIS A 78 11.52 15.02 11.65
CA HIS A 78 11.85 13.97 10.70
C HIS A 78 10.96 12.73 10.87
N PHE A 79 10.78 12.24 12.10
CA PHE A 79 9.86 11.12 12.35
C PHE A 79 8.40 11.45 12.04
N THR A 80 7.99 12.71 12.19
CA THR A 80 6.63 13.15 11.81
C THR A 80 6.44 13.12 10.29
N LEU A 81 7.45 13.50 9.50
CA LEU A 81 7.43 13.38 8.04
C LEU A 81 7.27 11.92 7.60
N LEU A 82 8.02 10.99 8.21
CA LEU A 82 7.91 9.56 7.93
C LEU A 82 6.51 9.04 8.25
N PHE A 83 6.00 9.39 9.43
CA PHE A 83 4.67 9.02 9.87
C PHE A 83 3.57 9.57 8.94
N ASN A 84 3.68 10.84 8.54
CA ASN A 84 2.72 11.48 7.66
C ASN A 84 2.71 10.84 6.27
N ALA A 85 3.89 10.63 5.66
CA ALA A 85 4.02 9.94 4.38
C ALA A 85 3.50 8.49 4.45
N PHE A 86 3.74 7.79 5.56
CA PHE A 86 3.23 6.44 5.79
C PHE A 86 1.70 6.41 5.78
N VAL A 87 1.04 7.27 6.57
CA VAL A 87 -0.42 7.29 6.65
C VAL A 87 -1.05 7.59 5.28
N PHE A 88 -0.48 8.53 4.51
CA PHE A 88 -0.94 8.76 3.15
C PHE A 88 -0.76 7.54 2.24
N CYS A 89 0.39 6.85 2.31
CA CYS A 89 0.57 5.60 1.57
C CYS A 89 -0.50 4.55 1.90
N GLN A 90 -0.96 4.50 3.14
CA GLN A 90 -1.96 3.53 3.57
C GLN A 90 -3.35 3.89 3.07
N ILE A 91 -3.72 5.17 3.15
CA ILE A 91 -4.93 5.72 2.54
C ILE A 91 -4.95 5.35 1.04
N PHE A 92 -3.89 5.64 0.30
CA PHE A 92 -3.84 5.35 -1.14
C PHE A 92 -3.75 3.85 -1.45
N ASN A 93 -3.14 3.05 -0.58
CA ASN A 93 -3.17 1.60 -0.69
C ASN A 93 -4.59 1.03 -0.48
N GLU A 94 -5.41 1.63 0.37
CA GLU A 94 -6.81 1.27 0.56
C GLU A 94 -7.62 1.42 -0.74
N PHE A 95 -7.41 2.53 -1.47
CA PHE A 95 -7.97 2.71 -2.82
C PHE A 95 -7.49 1.64 -3.81
N ASN A 96 -6.21 1.24 -3.75
CA ASN A 96 -5.68 0.15 -4.58
C ASN A 96 -6.19 -1.23 -4.16
N ALA A 97 -6.53 -1.44 -2.89
CA ALA A 97 -7.03 -2.71 -2.37
C ALA A 97 -8.52 -2.93 -2.67
N ARG A 98 -9.27 -1.84 -2.87
CA ARG A 98 -10.71 -1.85 -3.14
C ARG A 98 -11.14 -2.68 -4.35
N GLU A 99 -10.42 -2.57 -5.45
CA GLU A 99 -10.70 -3.31 -6.69
C GLU A 99 -9.59 -4.34 -6.92
N ILE A 100 -9.85 -5.63 -6.73
CA ILE A 100 -8.85 -6.70 -6.99
C ILE A 100 -8.94 -7.19 -8.46
N GLY A 101 -10.01 -6.83 -9.18
CA GLY A 101 -10.27 -7.26 -10.56
C GLY A 101 -9.37 -6.61 -11.63
N ASP A 102 -9.35 -7.22 -12.82
CA ASP A 102 -8.54 -6.79 -13.98
C ASP A 102 -8.97 -5.45 -14.57
N THR A 103 -10.17 -4.95 -14.28
CA THR A 103 -10.61 -3.62 -14.72
C THR A 103 -10.16 -2.55 -13.74
N PHE A 104 -9.09 -1.83 -14.06
CA PHE A 104 -8.66 -0.71 -13.23
C PHE A 104 -9.59 0.50 -13.41
N ASN A 105 -10.50 0.70 -12.46
CA ASN A 105 -11.13 2.00 -12.23
C ASN A 105 -11.19 2.28 -10.72
N PRO A 106 -10.11 2.78 -10.09
CA PRO A 106 -10.08 3.09 -8.65
C PRO A 106 -11.11 4.16 -8.25
N PHE A 107 -11.66 4.89 -9.22
CA PHE A 107 -12.68 5.92 -9.02
C PHE A 107 -14.09 5.49 -9.41
N LYS A 108 -14.30 4.29 -9.98
CA LYS A 108 -15.64 3.82 -10.34
C LYS A 108 -16.40 3.48 -9.07
N ASN A 109 -17.61 4.01 -8.92
CA ASN A 109 -18.46 3.86 -7.74
C ASN A 109 -17.88 4.44 -6.42
N LEU A 110 -16.91 5.36 -6.50
CA LEU A 110 -16.32 5.97 -5.30
C LEU A 110 -17.36 6.73 -4.45
N SER A 111 -18.31 7.40 -5.11
CA SER A 111 -19.42 8.12 -4.48
C SER A 111 -20.58 7.22 -4.05
N THR A 112 -20.59 5.96 -4.46
CA THR A 112 -21.67 5.00 -4.17
C THR A 112 -21.44 4.28 -2.84
N SER A 113 -20.20 4.28 -2.33
CA SER A 113 -19.81 3.70 -1.04
C SER A 113 -19.60 4.80 0.01
N PRO A 114 -20.67 5.33 0.66
CA PRO A 114 -20.54 6.44 1.60
C PRO A 114 -19.66 6.10 2.82
N MET A 115 -19.61 4.82 3.22
CA MET A 115 -18.80 4.38 4.36
C MET A 115 -17.29 4.47 4.06
N PHE A 116 -16.86 4.03 2.87
CA PHE A 116 -15.48 4.16 2.43
C PHE A 116 -15.04 5.63 2.40
N LEU A 117 -15.87 6.50 1.81
CA LEU A 117 -15.59 7.94 1.77
C LEU A 117 -15.57 8.56 3.17
N ALA A 118 -16.46 8.13 4.07
CA ALA A 118 -16.48 8.59 5.45
C ALA A 118 -15.19 8.22 6.20
N VAL A 119 -14.67 7.01 6.01
CA VAL A 119 -13.40 6.57 6.61
C VAL A 119 -12.22 7.38 6.05
N ILE A 120 -12.13 7.58 4.74
CA ILE A 120 -11.06 8.40 4.15
C ILE A 120 -11.11 9.86 4.65
N ILE A 121 -12.29 10.47 4.68
CA ILE A 121 -12.44 11.85 5.18
C ILE A 121 -12.07 11.93 6.66
N PHE A 122 -12.57 10.99 7.48
CA PHE A 122 -12.27 10.93 8.90
C PHE A 122 -10.77 10.76 9.15
N THR A 123 -10.09 9.87 8.41
CA THR A 123 -8.65 9.62 8.58
C THR A 123 -7.81 10.83 8.19
N VAL A 124 -8.12 11.53 7.10
CA VAL A 124 -7.42 12.76 6.72
C VAL A 124 -7.60 13.86 7.76
N ILE A 125 -8.81 14.06 8.26
CA ILE A 125 -9.09 15.05 9.31
C ILE A 125 -8.36 14.69 10.60
N ALA A 126 -8.45 13.43 11.04
CA ALA A 126 -7.80 12.98 12.26
C ALA A 126 -6.27 13.04 12.14
N GLN A 127 -5.71 12.74 10.97
CA GLN A 127 -4.29 12.89 10.68
C GLN A 127 -3.84 14.35 10.79
N TRP A 128 -4.62 15.28 10.24
CA TRP A 128 -4.35 16.71 10.38
C TRP A 128 -4.36 17.14 11.84
N PHE A 129 -5.37 16.74 12.63
CA PHE A 129 -5.43 17.06 14.05
C PHE A 129 -4.26 16.49 14.85
N ILE A 130 -3.85 15.26 14.57
CA ILE A 130 -2.76 14.61 15.31
C ILE A 130 -1.40 15.21 14.97
N VAL A 131 -1.17 15.60 13.73
CA VAL A 131 0.12 16.20 13.34
C VAL A 131 0.22 17.64 13.86
N GLU A 132 -0.88 18.40 13.84
CA GLU A 132 -0.87 19.80 14.26
C GLU A 132 -0.96 19.97 15.79
N TYR A 133 -1.74 19.12 16.46
CA TYR A 133 -2.06 19.25 17.89
C TYR A 133 -1.64 18.04 18.74
N GLY A 134 -1.08 16.98 18.14
CA GLY A 134 -0.73 15.76 18.87
C GLY A 134 0.54 15.87 19.72
N GLY A 135 1.45 16.80 19.38
CA GLY A 135 2.57 17.26 20.21
C GLY A 135 3.21 16.17 21.09
N ASP A 136 3.20 16.38 22.41
CA ASP A 136 3.79 15.49 23.41
C ASP A 136 3.15 14.08 23.48
N PHE A 137 1.87 13.94 23.13
CA PHE A 137 1.17 12.66 23.20
C PHE A 137 1.57 11.72 22.06
N THR A 138 1.79 12.27 20.87
CA THR A 138 2.20 11.49 19.70
C THR A 138 3.68 11.63 19.37
N GLN A 139 4.42 12.52 20.04
CA GLN A 139 5.76 12.98 19.67
C GLN A 139 5.80 13.43 18.21
N THR A 140 4.90 14.35 17.87
CA THR A 140 4.82 14.94 16.52
C THR A 140 5.17 16.43 16.57
N ALA A 141 5.76 16.92 15.49
CA ALA A 141 5.96 18.35 15.25
C ALA A 141 5.00 18.82 14.16
N PRO A 142 4.47 20.05 14.23
CA PRO A 142 3.64 20.60 13.18
C PRO A 142 4.43 20.69 11.87
N LEU A 143 3.82 20.23 10.77
CA LEU A 143 4.41 20.26 9.44
C LEU A 143 3.98 21.52 8.68
N THR A 144 4.87 22.04 7.85
CA THR A 144 4.53 23.11 6.91
C THR A 144 3.60 22.60 5.80
N PHE A 145 2.86 23.52 5.18
CA PHE A 145 1.96 23.18 4.08
C PHE A 145 2.68 22.56 2.87
N ASP A 146 3.94 22.93 2.63
CA ASP A 146 4.74 22.36 1.55
C ASP A 146 5.13 20.92 1.83
N GLU A 147 5.52 20.61 3.06
CA GLU A 147 5.82 19.24 3.50
C GLU A 147 4.60 18.34 3.39
N TRP A 148 3.43 18.81 3.85
CA TRP A 148 2.16 18.10 3.69
C TRP A 148 1.85 17.76 2.24
N LYS A 149 2.09 18.68 1.31
CA LYS A 149 1.89 18.42 -0.12
C LYS A 149 2.88 17.37 -0.62
N ILE A 150 4.15 17.47 -0.25
CA ILE A 150 5.18 16.53 -0.73
C ILE A 150 4.93 15.12 -0.19
N THR A 151 4.64 14.97 1.11
CA THR A 151 4.32 13.66 1.71
C THR A 151 3.05 13.06 1.14
N ALA A 152 2.01 13.87 0.90
CA ALA A 152 0.79 13.43 0.23
C ALA A 152 1.06 13.01 -1.23
N LEU A 153 1.90 13.74 -1.97
CA LEU A 153 2.28 13.39 -3.35
C LEU A 153 3.09 12.08 -3.40
N LEU A 154 4.05 11.90 -2.49
CA LEU A 154 4.80 10.65 -2.35
C LEU A 154 3.87 9.47 -2.02
N GLY A 155 2.87 9.69 -1.18
CA GLY A 155 1.80 8.71 -0.96
C GLY A 155 1.01 8.42 -2.24
N ALA A 156 0.63 9.45 -2.99
CA ALA A 156 -0.22 9.34 -4.17
C ALA A 156 0.44 8.54 -5.29
N VAL A 157 1.78 8.50 -5.35
CA VAL A 157 2.57 7.66 -6.27
C VAL A 157 2.28 6.16 -6.08
N SER A 158 1.75 5.73 -4.93
CA SER A 158 1.31 4.33 -4.76
C SER A 158 0.14 3.95 -5.67
N ILE A 159 -0.72 4.89 -6.10
CA ILE A 159 -1.82 4.65 -7.05
C ILE A 159 -1.29 4.25 -8.44
N PRO A 160 -0.45 5.05 -9.13
CA PRO A 160 0.09 4.65 -10.43
C PRO A 160 0.99 3.41 -10.33
N VAL A 161 1.71 3.20 -9.22
CA VAL A 161 2.42 1.93 -8.98
C VAL A 161 1.43 0.76 -8.99
N GLY A 162 0.30 0.90 -8.27
CA GLY A 162 -0.81 -0.06 -8.26
C GLY A 162 -1.46 -0.28 -9.63
N TYR A 163 -1.51 0.75 -10.47
CA TYR A 163 -1.98 0.64 -11.85
C TYR A 163 -1.01 -0.14 -12.75
N ILE A 164 0.27 0.23 -12.73
CA ILE A 164 1.32 -0.35 -13.58
C ILE A 164 1.45 -1.84 -13.30
N MET A 165 1.38 -2.25 -12.04
CA MET A 165 1.48 -3.68 -11.70
C MET A 165 0.31 -4.53 -12.25
N ARG A 166 -0.86 -3.95 -12.47
CA ARG A 166 -2.02 -4.66 -13.04
C ARG A 166 -1.90 -4.86 -14.55
N GLN A 167 -1.06 -4.06 -15.23
CA GLN A 167 -0.74 -4.26 -16.64
C GLN A 167 0.02 -5.56 -16.91
N PHE A 168 0.56 -6.20 -15.86
CA PHE A 168 1.15 -7.54 -15.94
C PHE A 168 0.12 -8.57 -15.49
N PRO A 169 -0.74 -9.10 -16.39
CA PRO A 169 -1.77 -10.06 -16.01
C PRO A 169 -1.12 -11.32 -15.44
N ILE A 170 -1.51 -11.66 -14.22
CA ILE A 170 -1.23 -12.96 -13.61
C ILE A 170 -2.53 -13.73 -13.74
N GLU A 171 -2.55 -14.71 -14.64
CA GLU A 171 -3.66 -15.66 -14.74
C GLU A 171 -3.73 -16.45 -13.43
N GLU A 172 -4.93 -16.47 -12.84
CA GLU A 172 -5.25 -17.31 -11.70
C GLU A 172 -5.18 -18.78 -12.08
N ASP A 173 -4.74 -19.61 -11.13
CA ASP A 173 -4.60 -21.04 -11.37
C ASP A 173 -5.99 -21.67 -11.58
N PRO A 174 -6.26 -22.30 -12.74
CA PRO A 174 -7.54 -22.93 -13.04
C PRO A 174 -8.02 -23.90 -11.95
N ASP A 175 -7.08 -24.56 -11.25
CA ASP A 175 -7.40 -25.57 -10.23
C ASP A 175 -8.14 -25.02 -9.00
N SER A 176 -8.15 -23.68 -8.81
CA SER A 176 -8.86 -22.98 -7.73
C SER A 176 -10.37 -22.92 -7.92
N PHE A 177 -10.87 -23.14 -9.15
CA PHE A 177 -12.29 -23.05 -9.48
C PHE A 177 -12.99 -24.41 -9.42
N ALA A 178 -14.19 -24.44 -8.85
CA ALA A 178 -15.03 -25.65 -8.85
C ALA A 178 -15.59 -25.92 -10.26
N GLY A 179 -15.67 -27.20 -10.65
CA GLY A 179 -16.31 -27.63 -11.91
C GLY A 179 -15.39 -27.77 -13.13
N ILE A 180 -14.06 -27.71 -12.97
CA ILE A 180 -13.13 -28.17 -14.02
C ILE A 180 -13.04 -29.70 -13.94
N CYS A 181 -13.37 -30.39 -15.05
CA CYS A 181 -13.14 -31.83 -15.16
C CYS A 181 -11.63 -32.09 -15.02
N ASP A 182 -11.23 -32.99 -14.13
CA ASP A 182 -9.85 -33.44 -13.93
C ASP A 182 -9.25 -33.86 -15.30
N GLY A 183 -8.50 -32.96 -15.96
CA GLY A 183 -7.90 -33.23 -17.28
C GLY A 183 -7.88 -32.09 -18.32
N ALA A 184 -8.43 -30.91 -18.05
CA ALA A 184 -8.17 -29.75 -18.93
C ALA A 184 -6.67 -29.36 -18.88
N PRO A 185 -6.02 -29.01 -20.00
CA PRO A 185 -4.59 -28.68 -20.00
C PRO A 185 -4.33 -27.46 -19.12
N VAL A 186 -3.75 -27.71 -17.94
CA VAL A 186 -3.33 -26.68 -16.99
C VAL A 186 -2.20 -25.88 -17.65
N LYS A 187 -2.50 -24.65 -18.10
CA LYS A 187 -1.45 -23.68 -18.43
C LYS A 187 -0.75 -23.35 -17.11
N LYS A 188 0.44 -23.93 -16.91
CA LYS A 188 1.31 -23.55 -15.78
C LYS A 188 1.48 -22.04 -15.80
N SER A 189 0.94 -21.39 -14.77
CA SER A 189 1.09 -19.95 -14.57
C SER A 189 2.57 -19.58 -14.65
N LYS A 190 2.92 -18.54 -15.43
CA LYS A 190 4.29 -17.96 -15.53
C LYS A 190 4.75 -17.28 -14.22
N THR A 191 4.24 -17.75 -13.08
CA THR A 191 4.37 -17.24 -11.71
C THR A 191 5.80 -17.33 -11.16
N GLY A 192 6.56 -18.38 -11.50
CA GLY A 192 7.90 -18.59 -10.95
C GLY A 192 8.94 -17.53 -11.34
N SER A 193 8.71 -16.76 -12.42
CA SER A 193 9.65 -15.72 -12.86
C SER A 193 9.37 -14.36 -12.22
N PHE A 194 8.11 -14.00 -12.01
CA PHE A 194 7.73 -12.70 -11.44
C PHE A 194 8.01 -12.63 -9.94
N LEU A 195 7.68 -13.70 -9.20
CA LEU A 195 7.99 -13.78 -7.77
C LEU A 195 9.50 -13.71 -7.54
N LYS A 196 10.30 -14.38 -8.39
CA LYS A 196 11.77 -14.27 -8.34
C LYS A 196 12.24 -12.84 -8.58
N ILE A 197 11.67 -12.11 -9.56
CA ILE A 197 12.06 -10.71 -9.83
C ILE A 197 11.70 -9.79 -8.66
N THR A 198 10.49 -9.88 -8.10
CA THR A 198 10.07 -9.04 -6.97
C THR A 198 10.84 -9.37 -5.69
N LEU A 199 11.06 -10.66 -5.41
CA LEU A 199 11.87 -11.11 -4.27
C LEU A 199 13.37 -10.81 -4.46
N PHE A 200 13.84 -10.62 -5.70
CA PHE A 200 15.20 -10.20 -6.03
C PHE A 200 15.37 -8.67 -5.96
N LEU A 201 14.30 -7.90 -6.18
CA LEU A 201 14.31 -6.44 -6.01
C LEU A 201 14.31 -6.03 -4.53
N LEU A 202 13.70 -6.82 -3.63
CA LEU A 202 13.75 -6.62 -2.18
C LEU A 202 15.19 -6.46 -1.62
N PRO A 203 16.14 -7.39 -1.88
CA PRO A 203 17.53 -7.23 -1.47
C PRO A 203 18.27 -6.15 -2.25
N VAL A 204 17.86 -5.76 -3.47
CA VAL A 204 18.46 -4.62 -4.19
C VAL A 204 18.05 -3.29 -3.57
N VAL A 205 16.79 -3.14 -3.17
CA VAL A 205 16.31 -1.96 -2.41
C VAL A 205 16.96 -1.94 -1.03
N ALA A 206 17.08 -3.09 -0.37
CA ALA A 206 17.78 -3.20 0.91
C ALA A 206 19.29 -2.93 0.79
N ALA A 207 19.95 -3.41 -0.27
CA ALA A 207 21.37 -3.15 -0.54
C ALA A 207 21.62 -1.69 -0.96
N GLY A 208 20.72 -1.09 -1.73
CA GLY A 208 20.75 0.34 -2.03
C GLY A 208 20.59 1.18 -0.75
N ALA A 209 19.68 0.79 0.15
CA ALA A 209 19.53 1.41 1.46
C ALA A 209 20.78 1.21 2.36
N TYR A 210 21.44 0.04 2.27
CA TYR A 210 22.67 -0.26 3.01
C TYR A 210 23.89 0.51 2.46
N GLN A 211 24.00 0.65 1.14
CA GLN A 211 25.06 1.45 0.50
C GLN A 211 24.89 2.95 0.78
N LEU A 212 23.65 3.43 0.84
CA LEU A 212 23.36 4.80 1.27
C LEU A 212 23.64 5.00 2.78
N TYR A 213 23.48 3.95 3.61
CA TYR A 213 23.87 3.97 5.01
C TYR A 213 25.40 4.08 5.20
N ASP A 214 26.18 3.24 4.51
CA ASP A 214 27.65 3.30 4.57
C ASP A 214 28.20 4.61 3.98
N ALA A 215 27.60 5.12 2.89
CA ALA A 215 28.02 6.38 2.29
C ALA A 215 27.72 7.61 3.18
N SER A 216 26.73 7.52 4.07
CA SER A 216 26.45 8.56 5.07
C SER A 216 27.48 8.53 6.20
N ILE A 217 27.86 7.34 6.68
CA ILE A 217 28.90 7.18 7.71
C ILE A 217 30.29 7.58 7.17
N ALA A 218 30.56 7.37 5.88
CA ALA A 218 31.82 7.76 5.27
C ALA A 218 31.96 9.28 5.03
N ASN A 219 30.87 10.05 5.08
CA ASN A 219 30.84 11.50 4.89
C ASN A 219 30.58 12.30 6.20
N ALA A 220 30.47 11.61 7.34
CA ALA A 220 30.40 12.18 8.69
C ALA A 220 31.77 12.07 9.38
#